data_AF-A0A4Y2JMC5-F1
#
_entry.id   AF-A0A4Y2JMC5-F1
#
_cell.length_a   1.000
_cell.length_b   1.000
_cell.length_c   1.000
_cell.angle_alpha   90.00
_cell.angle_beta   90.00
_cell.angle_gamma   90.00
#
_symmetry.space_group_name_H-M   'P 1'
#
loop_
_entity.id
_entity.type
_entity.pdbx_description
1 polymer ?
#
loop_
_entity_poly.entity_id
_entity_poly.type
_entity_poly.pdbx_seq_one_letter_code
_entity_poly.pdbx_strand_id
1 'polypeptide(L)'
;MRKLPKLVRYALTKIIDCILFCGAFELALRGHNEREDSLNTGVFRGLVNFSAELESSLKDHLTSATVRKGTSKEIQNDLLDYMLTVCQNHIKNEILKQVLF
;
A
#
# COMPACT_ATOMS: atom_id res chain seq x y z
N MET A 1 16.43 13.98 -6.91
CA MET A 1 15.29 13.40 -6.16
C MET A 1 14.53 14.51 -5.44
N ARG A 2 13.30 14.84 -5.86
CA ARG A 2 12.44 15.72 -5.04
C ARG A 2 12.15 15.02 -3.72
N LYS A 3 12.43 15.67 -2.59
CA LYS A 3 12.02 15.15 -1.28
C LYS A 3 10.49 15.16 -1.23
N LEU A 4 9.88 13.99 -1.17
CA LEU A 4 8.44 13.87 -0.90
C LEU A 4 8.14 14.48 0.49
N PRO A 5 7.02 15.21 0.64
CA PRO A 5 6.62 15.76 1.95
C PRO A 5 6.55 14.66 3.00
N LYS A 6 6.96 14.96 4.25
CA LYS A 6 6.97 13.97 5.35
C LYS A 6 5.62 13.26 5.52
N LEU A 7 4.52 14.00 5.36
CA LEU A 7 3.15 13.48 5.46
C LEU A 7 2.81 12.45 4.37
N VAL A 8 3.28 12.68 3.13
CA VAL A 8 3.07 11.75 2.01
C VAL A 8 3.80 10.44 2.25
N ARG A 9 5.04 10.51 2.76
CA ARG A 9 5.81 9.32 3.11
C ARG A 9 5.13 8.52 4.22
N TYR A 10 4.60 9.21 5.23
CA TYR A 10 3.89 8.59 6.34
C TYR A 10 2.64 7.83 5.87
N ALA A 11 1.78 8.48 5.08
CA ALA A 11 0.58 7.84 4.55
C ALA A 11 0.92 6.63 3.68
N LEU A 12 1.97 6.73 2.86
CA LEU A 12 2.44 5.62 2.03
C LEU A 12 2.91 4.43 2.89
N THR A 13 3.64 4.67 3.97
CA THR A 13 4.04 3.61 4.92
C THR A 13 2.83 2.88 5.47
N LYS A 14 1.78 3.61 5.89
CA LYS A 14 0.56 2.99 6.43
C LYS A 14 -0.21 2.18 5.39
N ILE A 15 -0.23 2.64 4.14
CA ILE A 15 -0.82 1.87 3.03
C ILE A 15 -0.02 0.59 2.79
N ILE A 16 1.31 0.65 2.81
CA ILE A 16 2.18 -0.54 2.70
C ILE A 16 1.92 -1.51 3.85
N ASP A 17 1.79 -1.01 5.09
CA ASP A 17 1.46 -1.86 6.25
C ASP A 17 0.12 -2.59 6.05
N CYS A 18 -0.88 -1.93 5.45
CA CYS A 18 -2.15 -2.57 5.10
C CYS A 18 -1.99 -3.66 4.04
N ILE A 19 -1.13 -3.46 3.03
CA ILE A 19 -0.83 -4.48 2.01
C ILE A 19 -0.12 -5.68 2.65
N LEU A 20 0.88 -5.43 3.50
CA LEU A 20 1.63 -6.47 4.20
C LEU A 20 0.72 -7.28 5.14
N PHE A 21 -0.19 -6.62 5.85
CA PHE A 21 -1.20 -7.29 6.66
C PHE A 21 -2.05 -8.23 5.79
N CYS A 22 -2.58 -7.74 4.67
CA CYS A 22 -3.38 -8.59 3.77
C CYS A 22 -2.56 -9.78 3.27
N GLY A 23 -1.30 -9.58 2.89
CA GLY A 23 -0.40 -10.66 2.47
C GLY A 23 -0.12 -11.69 3.59
N ALA A 24 0.12 -11.23 4.81
CA ALA A 24 0.43 -12.09 5.97
C ALA A 24 -0.75 -12.98 6.39
N PHE A 25 -1.98 -12.52 6.18
CA PHE A 25 -3.21 -13.23 6.51
C PHE A 25 -3.91 -13.85 5.29
N GLU A 26 -3.23 -13.91 4.14
CA GLU A 26 -3.76 -14.44 2.87
C GLU A 26 -5.11 -13.81 2.45
N LEU A 27 -5.30 -12.52 2.78
CA LEU A 27 -6.51 -11.79 2.49
C LEU A 27 -6.46 -11.22 1.07
N ALA A 28 -7.58 -11.32 0.37
CA ALA A 28 -7.72 -10.70 -0.94
C ALA A 28 -7.57 -9.17 -0.83
N LEU A 29 -6.63 -8.64 -1.60
CA LEU A 29 -6.42 -7.20 -1.75
C LEU A 29 -7.57 -6.49 -2.48
N ARG A 30 -8.41 -7.25 -3.18
CA ARG A 30 -9.55 -6.77 -3.99
C ARG A 30 -10.82 -7.49 -3.62
N GLY A 31 -11.92 -6.74 -3.58
CA GLY A 31 -13.26 -7.30 -3.40
C GLY A 31 -13.90 -7.71 -4.73
N HIS A 32 -14.92 -8.56 -4.68
CA HIS A 32 -15.71 -8.92 -5.87
C HIS A 32 -16.49 -7.71 -6.43
N ASN A 33 -16.88 -6.75 -5.57
CA ASN A 33 -17.57 -5.53 -5.97
C ASN A 33 -17.04 -4.32 -5.19
N GLU A 34 -16.26 -3.46 -5.85
CA GLU A 34 -15.55 -2.34 -5.21
C GLU A 34 -16.26 -0.99 -5.33
N ARG A 35 -17.51 -1.00 -5.80
CA ARG A 35 -18.36 0.20 -5.84
C ARG A 35 -18.52 0.77 -4.44
N GLU A 36 -18.65 2.09 -4.33
CA GLU A 36 -18.68 2.77 -3.03
C GLU A 36 -19.92 2.42 -2.20
N ASP A 37 -21.01 2.03 -2.85
CA ASP A 37 -22.26 1.56 -2.27
C ASP A 37 -22.27 0.06 -1.96
N SER A 38 -21.20 -0.67 -2.28
CA SER A 38 -21.07 -2.09 -1.99
C SER A 38 -20.87 -2.32 -0.50
N LEU A 39 -21.61 -3.28 0.06
CA LEU A 39 -21.38 -3.77 1.43
C LEU A 39 -19.99 -4.39 1.61
N ASN A 40 -19.38 -4.89 0.52
CA ASN A 40 -18.06 -5.49 0.53
C ASN A 40 -17.13 -4.78 -0.45
N THR A 41 -16.63 -3.61 -0.04
CA THR A 41 -15.69 -2.81 -0.84
C THR A 41 -14.27 -3.39 -0.91
N GLY A 42 -14.03 -4.57 -0.33
CA GLY A 42 -12.73 -5.25 -0.28
C GLY A 42 -11.97 -5.00 1.03
N VAL A 43 -11.29 -6.06 1.52
CA VAL A 43 -10.60 -6.07 2.82
C VAL A 43 -9.53 -4.98 2.92
N PHE A 44 -8.69 -4.85 1.89
CA PHE A 44 -7.65 -3.82 1.85
C PHE A 44 -8.22 -2.40 2.00
N ARG A 45 -9.29 -2.08 1.27
CA ARG A 45 -9.91 -0.76 1.33
C ARG A 45 -10.54 -0.50 2.70
N GLY A 46 -11.19 -1.52 3.27
CA GLY A 46 -11.69 -1.48 4.64
C GLY A 46 -10.57 -1.22 5.66
N LEU A 47 -9.43 -1.89 5.53
CA LEU A 47 -8.29 -1.76 6.44
C LEU A 47 -7.63 -0.37 6.36
N VAL A 48 -7.49 0.19 5.15
CA VAL A 48 -6.97 1.56 4.97
C VAL A 48 -7.92 2.58 5.60
N ASN A 49 -9.24 2.42 5.40
CA ASN A 49 -10.23 3.30 6.01
C ASN A 49 -10.20 3.19 7.55
N PHE A 50 -10.15 1.97 8.09
CA PHE A 50 -10.04 1.72 9.53
C PHE A 50 -8.76 2.35 10.11
N SER A 51 -7.62 2.19 9.43
CA SER A 51 -6.36 2.82 9.83
C SER A 51 -6.47 4.35 9.88
N ALA A 52 -7.25 4.94 8.97
CA ALA A 52 -7.51 6.38 8.94
C ALA A 52 -8.45 6.84 10.07
N GLU A 53 -9.31 5.98 10.61
CA GLU A 53 -10.10 6.30 11.80
C GLU A 53 -9.23 6.37 13.06
N LEU A 54 -8.14 5.60 13.11
CA LEU A 54 -7.19 5.58 14.22
C LEU A 54 -6.18 6.74 14.16
N GLU A 55 -5.84 7.21 12.96
CA GLU A 55 -4.81 8.22 12.74
C GLU A 55 -5.33 9.41 11.91
N SER A 56 -5.54 10.55 12.56
CA SER A 56 -6.05 11.77 11.92
C SER A 56 -5.17 12.27 10.77
N SER A 57 -3.84 12.11 10.87
CA SER A 57 -2.91 12.49 9.81
C SER A 57 -3.10 11.68 8.52
N LEU A 58 -3.43 10.39 8.64
CA LEU A 58 -3.77 9.54 7.51
C LEU A 58 -5.13 9.94 6.94
N LYS A 59 -6.11 10.20 7.81
CA LYS A 59 -7.43 10.70 7.42
C LYS A 59 -7.35 12.00 6.63
N ASP A 60 -6.62 12.99 7.13
CA ASP A 60 -6.44 14.29 6.50
C ASP A 60 -5.76 14.17 5.15
N HIS A 61 -4.81 13.24 5.01
CA HIS A 61 -4.16 12.97 3.73
C HIS A 61 -5.13 12.32 2.73
N LEU A 62 -5.91 11.33 3.16
CA LEU A 62 -6.88 10.65 2.31
C LEU A 62 -8.04 11.55 1.88
N THR A 63 -8.44 12.53 2.70
CA THR A 63 -9.51 13.49 2.40
C THR A 63 -9.03 14.70 1.59
N SER A 64 -7.79 15.15 1.79
CA SER A 64 -7.22 16.31 1.06
C SER A 64 -6.63 15.95 -0.31
N ALA A 65 -6.30 14.69 -0.56
CA ALA A 65 -5.77 14.25 -1.84
C ALA A 65 -6.85 14.30 -2.94
N THR A 66 -6.76 15.29 -3.83
CA THR A 66 -7.61 15.44 -5.03
C THR A 66 -7.43 14.32 -6.04
N VAL A 67 -6.27 13.66 -6.05
CA VAL A 67 -6.03 12.45 -6.85
C VAL A 67 -6.62 11.27 -6.08
N ARG A 68 -7.81 10.87 -6.52
CA ARG A 68 -8.57 9.69 -6.07
C ARG A 68 -7.68 8.62 -5.45
N LYS A 69 -7.72 8.57 -4.12
CA LYS A 69 -7.57 7.42 -3.23
C LYS A 69 -6.35 6.54 -3.55
N GLY A 70 -5.36 6.54 -2.65
CA GLY A 70 -4.29 5.53 -2.58
C GLY A 70 -4.78 4.07 -2.41
N THR A 71 -6.08 3.82 -2.57
CA THR A 71 -6.76 2.52 -2.65
C THR A 71 -7.23 2.15 -4.06
N SER A 72 -6.98 3.01 -5.08
CA SER A 72 -7.29 2.67 -6.47
C SER A 72 -6.54 1.42 -6.93
N LYS A 73 -7.06 0.75 -7.96
CA LYS A 73 -6.43 -0.45 -8.53
C LYS A 73 -5.05 -0.17 -9.05
N GLU A 74 -4.90 0.97 -9.68
CA GLU A 74 -3.67 1.42 -10.31
C GLU A 74 -2.60 1.69 -9.24
N ILE A 75 -2.92 2.48 -8.20
CA ILE A 75 -1.96 2.80 -7.14
C ILE A 75 -1.58 1.57 -6.32
N GLN A 76 -2.53 0.68 -6.02
CA GLN A 76 -2.23 -0.56 -5.33
C GLN A 76 -1.29 -1.45 -6.16
N ASN A 77 -1.56 -1.61 -7.46
CA ASN A 77 -0.72 -2.41 -8.34
C ASN A 77 0.68 -1.79 -8.49
N ASP A 78 0.77 -0.48 -8.66
CA ASP A 78 2.06 0.23 -8.71
C ASP A 78 2.87 -0.04 -7.43
N LEU A 79 2.22 0.02 -6.26
CA LEU A 79 2.87 -0.28 -4.99
C LEU A 79 3.36 -1.73 -4.92
N LEU A 80 2.55 -2.68 -5.38
CA LEU A 80 2.96 -4.09 -5.44
C LEU A 80 4.16 -4.30 -6.38
N ASP A 81 4.19 -3.64 -7.53
CA ASP A 81 5.31 -3.72 -8.48
C ASP A 81 6.59 -3.11 -7.89
N TYR A 82 6.47 -1.99 -7.16
CA TYR A 82 7.61 -1.41 -6.44
C TYR A 82 8.11 -2.34 -5.34
N MET A 83 7.21 -2.92 -4.54
CA MET A 83 7.57 -3.89 -3.50
C MET A 83 8.27 -5.12 -4.10
N LEU A 84 7.73 -5.67 -5.19
CA LEU A 84 8.32 -6.77 -5.93
C LEU A 84 9.73 -6.43 -6.43
N THR A 85 9.91 -5.24 -7.01
CA THR A 85 11.21 -4.77 -7.50
C THR A 85 12.24 -4.68 -6.36
N VAL A 86 11.84 -4.15 -5.20
CA VAL A 86 12.71 -4.08 -4.01
C VAL A 86 13.08 -5.48 -3.53
N CYS A 87 12.12 -6.39 -3.43
CA CYS A 87 12.38 -7.79 -3.05
C CYS A 87 13.33 -8.48 -4.03
N GLN A 88 13.08 -8.36 -5.33
CA GLN A 88 13.94 -8.94 -6.38
C GLN A 88 15.37 -8.40 -6.30
N ASN A 89 15.54 -7.09 -6.10
CA ASN A 89 16.86 -6.49 -5.98
C ASN A 89 17.58 -6.97 -4.71
N HIS A 90 16.87 -7.12 -3.60
CA HIS A 90 17.43 -7.69 -2.38
C HIS A 90 17.92 -9.13 -2.60
N ILE A 91 17.07 -10.00 -3.18
CA ILE A 91 17.42 -11.39 -3.49
C ILE A 91 18.63 -11.45 -4.43
N LYS A 92 18.63 -10.66 -5.52
CA LYS A 92 19.76 -10.59 -6.46
C LYS A 92 21.06 -10.20 -5.74
N ASN A 93 21.00 -9.22 -4.85
CA ASN A 93 22.18 -8.77 -4.10
C ASN A 93 22.70 -9.85 -3.14
N GLU A 94 21.81 -10.58 -2.45
CA GLU A 94 22.22 -11.68 -1.57
C GLU A 94 22.83 -12.85 -2.36
N ILE A 95 22.30 -13.17 -3.54
CA ILE A 95 22.90 -14.18 -4.43
C ILE A 95 24.29 -13.72 -4.91
N LEU A 96 24.41 -12.47 -5.39
CA LEU A 96 25.69 -11.94 -5.87
C LEU A 96 26.76 -11.94 -4.77
N LYS A 97 26.38 -11.62 -3.53
CA LYS A 97 27.29 -11.72 -2.39
C LYS A 97 27.81 -13.14 -2.19
N GLN A 98 26.97 -14.17 -2.37
CA GLN A 98 27.38 -15.57 -2.18
C GLN A 98 28.23 -16.12 -3.32
N VAL A 99 28.10 -15.57 -4.54
CA VAL A 99 28.86 -16.02 -5.72
C VAL A 99 30.20 -15.29 -5.88
N LEU A 100 30.36 -14.12 -5.24
CA LEU A 100 31.59 -13.32 -5.27
C LEU A 100 32.59 -13.67 -4.14
N PHE A 101 32.40 -14.78 -3.43
CA PHE A 101 33.38 -15.40 -2.54
C PHE A 101 33.84 -16.76 -3.08
#